data_AF-A0A7V5EZL2-F1
#
_entry.id   AF-A0A7V5EZL2-F1
#
_cell.length_a   1.000
_cell.length_b   1.000
_cell.length_c   1.000
_cell.angle_alpha   90.00
_cell.angle_beta   90.00
_cell.angle_gamma   90.00
#
_symmetry.space_group_name_H-M   'P 1'
#
loop_
_entity.id
_entity.type
_entity.pdbx_description
1 polymer ?
#
loop_
_entity_poly.entity_id
_entity_poly.type
_entity_poly.pdbx_seq_one_letter_code
_entity_poly.pdbx_strand_id
1 'polypeptide(L)'
;MGELATFNDGAMKSGKRKAMMTHLNACPTCYSDWLALPPPPHRPVSPWMRFISAIDKATMACSAFIKAHKIRPFSGLVQAAAACFILVAGSVYIYYQFIQMPDMAEQISKSYQTPFVQEMRFNPADTNKIFILPWNKPVQSYGFGSSNRYAPPYRAFGAGLWAGKQELSAEKMPAHKPDFLSPRWQNATIKTEEWSGTPCAIYFSMGRWCFLLRSVCFSRSEVPPAFWKQQKSLLEQIQNDFGKSAEEIGADARIVTDRLRNVKSVLED
;
A
#
# COMPACT_ATOMS: atom_id res chain seq x y z
N MET A 1 -24.95 -18.13 13.67
CA MET A 1 -24.11 -17.24 12.84
C MET A 1 -23.17 -16.32 13.64
N GLY A 2 -23.59 -15.72 14.77
CA GLY A 2 -22.76 -14.74 15.51
C GLY A 2 -21.38 -15.24 16.00
N GLU A 3 -21.28 -16.49 16.45
CA GLU A 3 -19.98 -17.04 16.89
C GLU A 3 -19.02 -17.29 15.72
N LEU A 4 -19.54 -17.66 14.54
CA LEU A 4 -18.75 -17.89 13.32
C LEU A 4 -18.17 -16.57 12.80
N ALA A 5 -18.95 -15.49 12.84
CA ALA A 5 -18.46 -14.15 12.51
C ALA A 5 -17.37 -13.67 13.50
N THR A 6 -17.61 -13.86 14.81
CA THR A 6 -16.63 -13.52 15.86
C THR A 6 -15.33 -14.31 15.72
N PHE A 7 -15.43 -15.57 15.27
CA PHE A 7 -14.30 -16.44 14.96
C PHE A 7 -13.56 -15.92 13.72
N ASN A 8 -14.27 -15.65 12.63
CA ASN A 8 -13.72 -15.13 11.38
C ASN A 8 -12.94 -13.84 11.61
N ASP A 9 -13.52 -12.88 12.34
CA ASP A 9 -12.92 -11.58 12.64
C ASP A 9 -11.71 -11.66 13.58
N GLY A 10 -11.36 -12.83 14.11
CA GLY A 10 -10.26 -13.01 15.06
C GLY A 10 -10.51 -12.46 16.46
N ALA A 11 -11.75 -12.04 16.77
CA ALA A 11 -12.13 -11.50 18.08
C ALA A 11 -12.33 -12.60 19.15
N MET A 12 -12.38 -13.87 18.74
CA MET A 12 -12.62 -14.99 19.64
C MET A 12 -11.42 -15.28 20.55
N LYS A 13 -11.68 -15.39 21.86
CA LYS A 13 -10.69 -15.81 22.89
C LYS A 13 -10.07 -17.16 22.53
N SER A 14 -8.80 -17.38 22.88
CA SER A 14 -8.00 -18.56 22.50
C SER A 14 -8.69 -19.90 22.78
N GLY A 15 -9.29 -20.08 23.96
CA GLY A 15 -10.00 -21.32 24.33
C GLY A 15 -11.22 -21.60 23.43
N LYS A 16 -12.07 -20.59 23.20
CA LYS A 16 -13.23 -20.70 22.30
C LYS A 16 -12.80 -20.90 20.85
N ARG A 17 -11.70 -20.25 20.43
CA ARG A 17 -11.13 -20.39 19.09
C ARG A 17 -10.70 -21.83 18.82
N LYS A 18 -10.04 -22.48 19.78
CA LYS A 18 -9.66 -23.89 19.67
C LYS A 18 -10.90 -24.79 19.55
N ALA A 19 -11.91 -24.58 20.38
CA ALA A 19 -13.16 -25.34 20.32
C ALA A 19 -13.90 -25.15 18.97
N MET A 20 -13.93 -23.92 18.45
CA MET A 20 -14.50 -23.62 17.13
C MET A 20 -13.74 -24.33 16.01
N MET A 21 -12.40 -24.33 16.02
CA MET A 21 -11.63 -25.10 15.04
C MET A 21 -11.89 -26.61 15.12
N THR A 22 -11.98 -27.17 16.33
CA THR A 22 -12.35 -28.58 16.50
C THR A 22 -13.74 -28.86 15.93
N HIS A 23 -14.72 -27.96 16.14
CA HIS A 23 -16.05 -28.10 15.58
C HIS A 23 -16.08 -28.00 14.06
N LEU A 24 -15.37 -27.02 13.47
CA LEU A 24 -15.26 -26.84 12.03
C LEU A 24 -14.64 -28.08 11.35
N ASN A 25 -13.68 -28.73 12.00
CA ASN A 25 -13.10 -29.97 11.48
C ASN A 25 -14.07 -31.17 11.54
N ALA A 26 -15.05 -31.16 12.44
CA ALA A 26 -16.01 -32.26 12.62
C ALA A 26 -17.33 -32.04 11.87
N CYS A 27 -17.65 -30.82 11.44
CA CYS A 27 -18.92 -30.45 10.83
C CYS A 27 -18.72 -29.80 9.45
N PRO A 28 -18.85 -30.57 8.34
CA PRO A 28 -18.65 -30.06 6.98
C PRO A 28 -19.56 -28.88 6.60
N THR A 29 -20.80 -28.87 7.09
CA THR A 29 -21.76 -27.79 6.84
C THR A 29 -21.27 -26.47 7.42
N CYS A 30 -20.85 -26.47 8.70
CA CYS A 30 -20.33 -25.26 9.35
C CYS A 30 -19.00 -24.79 8.76
N TYR A 31 -18.18 -25.72 8.26
CA TYR A 31 -16.98 -25.39 7.51
C TYR A 31 -17.30 -24.68 6.19
N SER A 32 -18.28 -25.19 5.43
CA SER A 32 -18.75 -24.55 4.20
C SER A 32 -19.33 -23.16 4.47
N ASP A 33 -20.13 -23.01 5.53
CA ASP A 33 -20.68 -21.71 5.95
C ASP A 33 -19.56 -20.72 6.32
N TRP A 34 -18.48 -21.20 6.94
CA TRP A 34 -17.32 -20.37 7.28
C TRP A 34 -16.55 -19.93 6.04
N LEU A 35 -16.35 -20.81 5.05
CA LEU A 35 -15.71 -20.45 3.78
C LEU A 35 -16.52 -19.44 2.95
N ALA A 36 -17.85 -19.42 3.13
CA ALA A 36 -18.73 -18.46 2.48
C ALA A 36 -18.73 -17.08 3.14
N LEU A 37 -18.16 -16.94 4.35
CA LEU A 37 -18.01 -15.63 4.98
C LEU A 37 -17.01 -14.77 4.21
N PRO A 38 -17.21 -13.44 4.14
CA PRO A 38 -16.21 -12.56 3.58
C PRO A 38 -14.88 -12.71 4.36
N PRO A 39 -13.73 -12.55 3.70
CA PRO A 39 -12.45 -12.58 4.39
C PRO A 39 -12.48 -11.57 5.55
N PRO A 40 -11.92 -11.92 6.71
CA PRO A 40 -11.96 -11.01 7.85
C PRO A 40 -11.35 -9.67 7.45
N PRO A 41 -11.91 -8.55 7.94
CA PRO A 41 -11.33 -7.25 7.68
C PRO A 41 -9.87 -7.31 8.12
N HIS A 42 -8.94 -7.03 7.20
CA HIS A 42 -7.51 -6.97 7.50
C HIS A 42 -7.34 -6.07 8.72
N ARG A 43 -7.07 -6.67 9.88
CA ARG A 43 -6.70 -5.90 11.06
C ARG A 43 -5.29 -5.39 10.75
N PRO A 44 -5.09 -4.07 10.60
CA PRO A 44 -3.75 -3.54 10.41
C PRO A 44 -2.91 -4.06 11.58
N VAL A 45 -1.78 -4.69 11.26
CA VAL A 45 -0.83 -5.11 12.28
C VAL A 45 -0.50 -3.87 13.08
N SER A 46 -0.78 -3.90 14.39
CA SER A 46 -0.63 -2.69 15.20
C SER A 46 0.81 -2.18 15.07
N PRO A 47 1.03 -0.85 15.03
CA PRO A 47 2.38 -0.29 15.02
C PRO A 47 3.25 -0.89 16.14
N TRP A 48 2.64 -1.22 17.27
CA TRP A 48 3.25 -1.93 18.39
C TRP A 48 3.76 -3.34 18.04
N MET A 49 2.98 -4.16 17.33
CA MET A 49 3.46 -5.48 16.88
C MET A 49 4.60 -5.37 15.86
N ARG A 50 4.55 -4.38 14.96
CA ARG A 50 5.67 -4.11 14.02
C ARG A 50 6.94 -3.71 14.77
N PHE A 51 6.80 -2.88 15.81
CA PHE A 51 7.91 -2.49 16.68
C PHE A 51 8.50 -3.67 17.46
N ILE A 52 7.66 -4.52 18.07
CA ILE A 52 8.12 -5.74 18.77
C ILE A 52 8.89 -6.66 17.80
N SER A 53 8.35 -6.90 16.60
CA SER A 53 9.02 -7.72 15.59
C SER A 53 10.38 -7.15 15.16
N ALA A 54 10.50 -5.83 15.07
CA ALA A 54 11.77 -5.17 14.77
C ALA A 54 12.79 -5.31 15.91
N ILE A 55 12.35 -5.20 17.17
CA ILE A 55 13.19 -5.45 18.35
C ILE A 55 13.70 -6.90 18.34
N ASP A 56 12.84 -7.88 18.09
CA ASP A 56 13.24 -9.29 18.07
C ASP A 56 14.33 -9.56 17.00
N LYS A 57 14.17 -8.98 15.80
CA LYS A 57 15.16 -9.08 14.73
C LYS A 57 16.48 -8.42 15.09
N ALA A 58 16.45 -7.22 15.68
CA ALA A 58 17.65 -6.52 16.12
C ALA A 58 18.38 -7.30 17.24
N THR A 59 17.64 -7.84 18.19
CA THR A 59 18.18 -8.65 19.30
C THR A 59 18.87 -9.91 18.76
N MET A 60 18.24 -10.61 17.81
CA MET A 60 18.84 -11.76 17.16
C MET A 60 20.13 -11.40 16.41
N ALA A 61 20.14 -10.28 15.66
CA ALA A 61 21.31 -9.81 14.93
C ALA A 61 22.48 -9.44 15.86
N CYS A 62 22.21 -8.74 16.96
CA CYS A 62 23.21 -8.43 17.98
C CYS A 62 23.78 -9.70 18.62
N SER A 63 22.93 -10.68 18.95
CA SER A 63 23.40 -11.95 19.53
C SER A 63 24.33 -12.72 18.60
N ALA A 64 24.03 -12.73 17.29
CA ALA A 64 24.86 -13.37 16.28
C ALA A 64 26.21 -12.66 16.12
N PHE A 65 26.21 -11.32 16.13
CA PHE A 65 27.44 -10.52 16.03
C PHE A 65 28.38 -10.74 17.22
N ILE A 66 27.84 -10.72 18.45
CA ILE A 66 28.61 -10.99 19.67
C ILE A 66 29.26 -12.37 19.61
N LYS A 67 28.50 -13.38 19.16
CA LYS A 67 29.00 -14.76 19.02
C LYS A 67 30.10 -14.86 17.97
N ALA A 68 29.98 -14.13 16.86
CA ALA A 68 30.94 -14.18 15.75
C ALA A 68 32.30 -13.55 16.10
N HIS A 69 32.33 -12.49 16.91
CA HIS A 69 33.55 -11.67 17.09
C HIS A 69 34.38 -11.99 18.35
N LYS A 70 34.01 -13.04 19.12
CA LYS A 70 34.72 -13.48 20.35
C LYS A 70 35.26 -12.30 21.17
N ILE A 71 34.42 -11.28 21.36
CA ILE A 71 34.83 -10.02 21.97
C ILE A 71 35.31 -10.34 23.39
N ARG A 72 36.61 -10.14 23.65
CA ARG A 72 37.19 -10.35 24.98
C ARG A 72 36.40 -9.52 26.00
N PRO A 73 36.19 -10.03 27.23
CA PRO A 73 35.40 -9.32 28.24
C PRO A 73 36.12 -8.03 28.61
N PHE A 74 35.70 -6.91 28.02
CA PHE A 74 35.79 -5.63 28.68
C PHE A 74 34.92 -5.69 29.95
N SER A 75 35.19 -4.83 30.93
CA SER A 75 34.34 -4.74 32.13
C SER A 75 32.87 -4.66 31.72
N GLY A 76 32.00 -5.44 32.39
CA GLY A 76 30.61 -5.65 31.96
C GLY A 76 29.81 -4.36 31.75
N LEU A 77 30.20 -3.27 32.42
CA LEU A 77 29.66 -1.93 32.25
C LEU A 77 29.91 -1.33 30.85
N VAL A 78 31.10 -1.48 30.29
CA VAL A 78 31.45 -0.93 28.97
C VAL A 78 30.69 -1.66 27.87
N GLN A 79 30.53 -2.98 28.00
CA GLN A 79 29.74 -3.79 27.06
C GLN A 79 28.26 -3.41 27.11
N ALA A 80 27.69 -3.25 28.32
CA ALA A 80 26.30 -2.83 28.48
C ALA A 80 26.05 -1.42 27.89
N ALA A 81 26.95 -0.46 28.16
CA ALA A 81 26.84 0.89 27.63
C ALA A 81 26.93 0.93 26.10
N ALA A 82 27.88 0.20 25.51
CA ALA A 82 28.02 0.12 24.06
C ALA A 82 26.80 -0.54 23.38
N ALA A 83 26.27 -1.62 23.97
CA ALA A 83 25.07 -2.28 23.46
C ALA A 83 23.84 -1.34 23.51
N CYS A 84 23.65 -0.63 24.63
CA CYS A 84 22.58 0.37 24.76
C CYS A 84 22.73 1.50 23.73
N PHE A 85 23.95 1.99 23.50
CA PHE A 85 24.18 3.04 22.52
C PHE A 85 23.86 2.59 21.09
N ILE A 86 24.25 1.37 20.71
CA ILE A 86 23.91 0.79 19.40
C ILE A 86 22.40 0.61 19.25
N LEU A 87 21.70 0.15 20.29
CA LEU A 87 20.24 0.02 20.26
C LEU A 87 19.53 1.37 20.16
N VAL A 88 20.01 2.40 20.86
CA VAL A 88 19.44 3.75 20.77
C VAL A 88 19.75 4.37 19.41
N ALA A 89 20.99 4.34 18.95
CA ALA A 89 21.37 4.87 17.64
C ALA A 89 20.65 4.12 16.50
N GLY A 90 20.56 2.80 16.59
CA GLY A 90 19.83 1.97 15.64
C GLY A 90 18.32 2.23 15.66
N SER A 91 17.71 2.37 16.85
CA SER A 91 16.28 2.68 16.95
C SER A 91 15.97 4.09 16.48
N VAL A 92 16.80 5.08 16.76
CA VAL A 92 16.69 6.46 16.23
C VAL A 92 16.87 6.47 14.71
N TYR A 93 17.85 5.74 14.17
CA TYR A 93 18.06 5.64 12.72
C TYR A 93 16.87 4.98 12.01
N ILE A 94 16.36 3.87 12.54
CA ILE A 94 15.16 3.20 12.03
C ILE A 94 13.95 4.12 12.16
N TYR A 95 13.78 4.81 13.29
CA TYR A 95 12.70 5.77 13.51
C TYR A 95 12.76 6.92 12.49
N TYR A 96 13.94 7.50 12.25
CA TYR A 96 14.13 8.53 11.23
C TYR A 96 13.83 8.00 9.83
N GLN A 97 14.32 6.81 9.47
CA GLN A 97 14.01 6.17 8.19
C GLN A 97 12.51 5.92 8.03
N PHE A 98 11.81 5.47 9.08
CA PHE A 98 10.38 5.17 9.02
C PHE A 98 9.47 6.41 9.02
N ILE A 99 9.88 7.50 9.70
CA ILE A 99 9.06 8.71 9.83
C ILE A 99 9.36 9.74 8.74
N GLN A 100 10.59 9.75 8.21
CA GLN A 100 10.94 10.66 7.13
C GLN A 100 10.80 10.04 5.73
N MET A 101 10.28 8.82 5.57
CA MET A 101 9.85 8.43 4.22
C MET A 101 8.74 9.41 3.82
N PRO A 102 9.00 10.32 2.87
CA PRO A 102 7.99 11.28 2.48
C PRO A 102 6.80 10.49 1.98
N ASP A 103 5.60 10.94 2.34
CA ASP A 103 4.38 10.27 1.92
C ASP A 103 4.44 10.04 0.41
N MET A 104 4.16 8.81 -0.02
CA MET A 104 4.30 8.44 -1.43
C MET A 104 3.44 9.36 -2.31
N ALA A 105 2.27 9.78 -1.80
CA ALA A 105 1.42 10.74 -2.49
C ALA A 105 2.10 12.12 -2.61
N GLU A 106 2.82 12.59 -1.59
CA GLU A 106 3.61 13.81 -1.63
C GLU A 106 4.76 13.71 -2.65
N GLN A 107 5.50 12.59 -2.67
CA GLN A 107 6.59 12.40 -3.61
C GLN A 107 6.10 12.36 -5.06
N ILE A 108 4.98 11.67 -5.31
CA ILE A 108 4.30 11.69 -6.62
C ILE A 108 3.95 13.14 -6.95
N SER A 109 3.24 13.85 -6.05
CA SER A 109 2.86 15.25 -6.27
C SER A 109 4.05 16.12 -6.65
N LYS A 110 5.15 16.04 -5.90
CA LYS A 110 6.37 16.80 -6.15
C LYS A 110 6.99 16.47 -7.50
N SER A 111 6.99 15.20 -7.91
CA SER A 111 7.50 14.77 -9.22
C SER A 111 6.68 15.32 -10.39
N TYR A 112 5.39 15.58 -10.17
CA TYR A 112 4.48 16.10 -11.19
C TYR A 112 4.17 17.60 -11.05
N GLN A 113 4.71 18.28 -10.05
CA GLN A 113 4.63 19.75 -9.94
C GLN A 113 5.76 20.47 -10.70
N THR A 114 6.67 19.73 -11.33
CA THR A 114 7.75 20.30 -12.13
C THR A 114 7.21 21.06 -13.35
N PRO A 115 7.86 22.15 -13.79
CA PRO A 115 7.37 23.00 -14.88
C PRO A 115 6.95 22.25 -16.15
N PHE A 116 7.66 21.18 -16.52
CA PHE A 116 7.35 20.42 -17.74
C PHE A 116 5.95 19.77 -17.71
N VAL A 117 5.43 19.39 -16.54
CA VAL A 117 4.08 18.79 -16.41
C VAL A 117 3.01 19.85 -16.65
N GLN A 118 3.24 21.06 -16.17
CA GLN A 118 2.34 22.19 -16.40
C GLN A 118 2.29 22.59 -17.87
N GLU A 119 3.37 22.31 -18.61
CA GLU A 119 3.50 22.54 -20.05
C GLU A 119 3.12 21.32 -20.90
N MET A 120 2.59 20.24 -20.31
CA MET A 120 2.19 19.06 -21.07
C MET A 120 1.12 19.39 -22.09
N ARG A 121 1.41 19.10 -23.36
CA ARG A 121 0.46 19.23 -24.46
C ARG A 121 -0.04 17.85 -24.87
N PHE A 122 -1.35 17.69 -24.85
CA PHE A 122 -2.03 16.49 -25.31
C PHE A 122 -2.54 16.68 -26.74
N ASN A 123 -2.44 15.63 -27.54
CA ASN A 123 -3.14 15.58 -28.81
C ASN A 123 -4.66 15.53 -28.56
N PRO A 124 -5.48 16.43 -29.13
CA PRO A 124 -6.94 16.39 -28.95
C PRO A 124 -7.57 15.03 -29.27
N ALA A 125 -7.00 14.30 -30.25
CA ALA A 125 -7.46 12.95 -30.60
C ALA A 125 -7.18 11.89 -29.53
N ASP A 126 -6.21 12.13 -28.65
CA ASP A 126 -5.79 11.22 -27.58
C ASP A 126 -6.35 11.62 -26.20
N THR A 127 -6.88 12.85 -26.05
CA THR A 127 -7.49 13.33 -24.79
C THR A 127 -8.52 12.34 -24.24
N ASN A 128 -9.40 11.82 -25.10
CA ASN A 128 -10.38 10.81 -24.68
C ASN A 128 -9.71 9.51 -24.22
N LYS A 129 -8.57 9.11 -24.79
CA LYS A 129 -7.85 7.91 -24.35
C LYS A 129 -7.25 8.09 -22.95
N ILE A 130 -6.79 9.31 -22.64
CA ILE A 130 -6.11 9.63 -21.37
C ILE A 130 -7.14 9.84 -20.25
N PHE A 131 -8.14 10.70 -20.48
CA PHE A 131 -9.02 11.23 -19.44
C PHE A 131 -10.30 10.41 -19.19
N ILE A 132 -10.63 9.45 -20.06
CA ILE A 132 -11.72 8.49 -19.82
C ILE A 132 -11.21 7.43 -18.83
N LEU A 133 -11.81 7.42 -17.64
CA LEU A 133 -11.48 6.47 -16.60
C LEU A 133 -12.23 5.14 -16.82
N PRO A 134 -11.75 4.01 -16.26
CA PRO A 134 -12.30 2.69 -16.55
C PRO A 134 -13.82 2.57 -16.32
N TRP A 135 -14.36 3.26 -15.32
CA TRP A 135 -15.80 3.25 -14.99
C TRP A 135 -16.66 4.20 -15.84
N ASN A 136 -16.06 5.02 -16.71
CA ASN A 136 -16.81 5.81 -17.69
C ASN A 136 -17.23 4.97 -18.91
N LYS A 137 -16.74 3.72 -19.04
CA LYS A 137 -17.09 2.83 -20.14
C LYS A 137 -18.31 1.97 -19.78
N PRO A 138 -19.30 1.82 -20.68
CA PRO A 138 -20.56 1.14 -20.38
C PRO A 138 -20.45 -0.39 -20.24
N VAL A 139 -19.34 -1.00 -20.64
CA VAL A 139 -19.19 -2.47 -20.68
C VAL A 139 -17.92 -2.86 -19.93
N GLN A 140 -18.07 -3.63 -18.85
CA GLN A 140 -17.00 -4.20 -18.02
C GLN A 140 -16.11 -3.17 -17.31
N SER A 141 -16.65 -2.54 -16.27
CA SER A 141 -15.83 -1.95 -15.22
C SER A 141 -15.10 -3.09 -14.48
N TYR A 142 -13.82 -3.29 -14.77
CA TYR A 142 -12.89 -4.30 -14.21
C TYR A 142 -12.84 -4.33 -12.66
N GLY A 143 -13.93 -4.69 -11.99
CA GLY A 143 -14.08 -4.56 -10.54
C GLY A 143 -14.34 -3.13 -10.03
N PHE A 144 -14.37 -2.12 -10.91
CA PHE A 144 -14.62 -0.71 -10.56
C PHE A 144 -16.10 -0.30 -10.58
N GLY A 145 -17.01 -1.22 -10.90
CA GLY A 145 -18.44 -0.95 -10.94
C GLY A 145 -19.05 -0.88 -9.54
N SER A 146 -20.27 -0.34 -9.44
CA SER A 146 -21.08 -0.30 -8.22
C SER A 146 -21.50 -1.67 -7.68
N SER A 147 -20.93 -2.77 -8.18
CA SER A 147 -21.20 -4.10 -7.67
C SER A 147 -20.96 -4.12 -6.15
N ASN A 148 -21.91 -4.65 -5.41
CA ASN A 148 -21.90 -4.78 -3.94
C ASN A 148 -20.74 -5.63 -3.38
N ARG A 149 -19.76 -6.01 -4.20
CA ARG A 149 -18.59 -6.77 -3.76
C ARG A 149 -17.63 -5.84 -3.01
N TYR A 150 -17.31 -6.25 -1.79
CA TYR A 150 -16.29 -5.65 -0.95
C TYR A 150 -14.92 -5.77 -1.65
N ALA A 151 -14.40 -4.68 -2.20
CA ALA A 151 -13.15 -4.69 -2.96
C ALA A 151 -12.30 -3.41 -2.70
N PRO A 152 -11.86 -3.18 -1.44
CA PRO A 152 -11.22 -1.91 -1.04
C PRO A 152 -9.95 -1.55 -1.84
N PRO A 153 -9.04 -2.50 -2.14
CA PRO A 153 -7.86 -2.22 -2.97
C PRO A 153 -8.19 -1.59 -4.32
N TYR A 154 -9.18 -2.14 -5.02
CA TYR A 154 -9.59 -1.67 -6.34
C TYR A 154 -10.25 -0.29 -6.26
N ARG A 155 -11.04 -0.02 -5.21
CA ARG A 155 -11.63 1.30 -4.98
C ARG A 155 -10.56 2.34 -4.67
N ALA A 156 -9.58 2.01 -3.84
CA ALA A 156 -8.45 2.87 -3.54
C ALA A 156 -7.65 3.19 -4.81
N PHE A 157 -7.34 2.16 -5.61
CA PHE A 157 -6.68 2.34 -6.90
C PHE A 157 -7.48 3.24 -7.85
N GLY A 158 -8.79 3.02 -7.96
CA GLY A 158 -9.68 3.87 -8.74
C GLY A 158 -9.69 5.32 -8.24
N ALA A 159 -9.75 5.52 -6.92
CA ALA A 159 -9.66 6.84 -6.32
C ALA A 159 -8.32 7.52 -6.64
N GLY A 160 -7.23 6.75 -6.70
CA GLY A 160 -5.92 7.20 -7.15
C GLY A 160 -5.95 7.67 -8.61
N LEU A 161 -6.52 6.87 -9.52
CA LEU A 161 -6.69 7.26 -10.93
C LEU A 161 -7.49 8.56 -11.06
N TRP A 162 -8.55 8.70 -10.28
CA TRP A 162 -9.37 9.91 -10.26
C TRP A 162 -8.58 11.12 -9.72
N ALA A 163 -7.80 10.95 -8.66
CA ALA A 163 -6.95 12.02 -8.10
C ALA A 163 -5.90 12.50 -9.11
N GLY A 164 -5.20 11.57 -9.77
CA GLY A 164 -4.24 11.90 -10.83
C GLY A 164 -4.90 12.62 -12.01
N LYS A 165 -6.15 12.30 -12.32
CA LYS A 165 -6.93 13.06 -13.32
C LYS A 165 -7.15 14.51 -12.89
N GLN A 166 -7.58 14.73 -11.64
CA GLN A 166 -7.83 16.09 -11.14
C GLN A 166 -6.57 16.96 -11.17
N GLU A 167 -5.40 16.37 -10.91
CA GLU A 167 -4.12 17.10 -10.98
C GLU A 167 -3.77 17.63 -12.36
N LEU A 168 -4.20 16.94 -13.42
CA LEU A 168 -3.94 17.36 -14.80
C LEU A 168 -5.11 18.15 -15.42
N SER A 169 -6.27 18.17 -14.77
CA SER A 169 -7.42 18.92 -15.22
C SER A 169 -7.22 20.43 -14.97
N ALA A 170 -7.19 21.22 -16.05
CA ALA A 170 -7.14 22.68 -15.97
C ALA A 170 -8.41 23.28 -15.34
N GLU A 171 -9.54 22.57 -15.45
CA GLU A 171 -10.77 22.89 -14.74
C GLU A 171 -10.58 22.63 -13.24
N LYS A 172 -10.31 23.71 -12.50
CA LYS A 172 -10.24 23.71 -11.02
C LYS A 172 -11.55 23.36 -10.34
N MET A 173 -12.65 23.19 -11.09
CA MET A 173 -13.91 22.74 -10.51
C MET A 173 -13.78 21.25 -10.16
N PRO A 174 -13.91 20.88 -8.88
CA PRO A 174 -13.79 19.48 -8.49
C PRO A 174 -14.94 18.73 -9.12
N ALA A 175 -14.66 17.93 -10.15
CA ALA A 175 -15.62 16.94 -10.60
C ALA A 175 -16.03 16.13 -9.36
N HIS A 176 -17.32 15.94 -9.11
CA HIS A 176 -17.75 15.20 -7.93
C HIS A 176 -17.06 13.82 -7.90
N LYS A 177 -16.24 13.55 -6.86
CA LYS A 177 -15.60 12.24 -6.69
C LYS A 177 -16.71 11.19 -6.57
N PRO A 178 -16.78 10.17 -7.44
CA PRO A 178 -17.82 9.16 -7.34
C PRO A 178 -17.85 8.52 -5.96
N ASP A 179 -19.05 8.34 -5.37
CA ASP A 179 -19.20 7.87 -3.99
C ASP A 179 -18.55 6.50 -3.74
N PHE A 180 -18.57 5.62 -4.74
CA PHE A 180 -17.96 4.30 -4.66
C PHE A 180 -16.42 4.33 -4.55
N LEU A 181 -15.79 5.49 -4.82
CA LEU A 181 -14.35 5.74 -4.64
C LEU A 181 -14.02 6.41 -3.30
N SER A 182 -15.02 6.77 -2.49
CA SER A 182 -14.80 7.30 -1.14
C SER A 182 -14.43 6.18 -0.19
N PRO A 183 -13.52 6.37 0.80
CA PRO A 183 -13.24 5.36 1.83
C PRO A 183 -14.41 5.14 2.80
N ARG A 184 -15.43 6.02 2.81
CA ARG A 184 -16.59 5.98 3.74
C ARG A 184 -17.53 4.78 3.57
N TRP A 185 -17.28 3.88 2.62
CA TRP A 185 -18.11 2.69 2.41
C TRP A 185 -18.10 1.71 3.60
N GLN A 186 -17.25 1.91 4.61
CA GLN A 186 -17.01 0.98 5.72
C GLN A 186 -17.60 1.41 7.09
N ASN A 187 -18.55 2.36 7.11
CA ASN A 187 -19.18 3.04 8.27
C ASN A 187 -18.60 4.44 8.59
N ALA A 188 -19.48 5.30 9.14
CA ALA A 188 -19.32 6.75 9.31
C ALA A 188 -18.18 7.22 10.25
N THR A 189 -17.43 6.32 10.87
CA THR A 189 -16.40 6.65 11.87
C THR A 189 -15.00 6.89 11.30
N ILE A 190 -14.73 6.59 10.02
CA ILE A 190 -13.51 7.05 9.36
C ILE A 190 -13.68 8.55 9.06
N LYS A 191 -13.11 9.39 9.93
CA LYS A 191 -13.17 10.85 9.83
C LYS A 191 -12.42 11.41 8.62
N THR A 192 -11.53 10.63 8.01
CA THR A 192 -10.66 11.10 6.94
C THR A 192 -11.21 10.72 5.56
N GLU A 193 -11.37 11.74 4.72
CA GLU A 193 -11.81 11.63 3.32
C GLU A 193 -10.69 11.07 2.40
N GLU A 194 -9.58 10.63 3.00
CA GLU A 194 -8.29 10.38 2.38
C GLU A 194 -7.87 8.93 2.54
N TRP A 195 -7.50 8.30 1.42
CA TRP A 195 -7.04 6.92 1.37
C TRP A 195 -5.64 6.71 1.99
N SER A 196 -4.88 7.79 2.16
CA SER A 196 -3.50 7.83 2.72
C SER A 196 -3.40 7.21 4.11
N GLY A 197 -4.44 7.34 4.95
CA GLY A 197 -4.48 6.77 6.30
C GLY A 197 -4.99 5.32 6.37
N THR A 198 -5.32 4.70 5.23
CA THR A 198 -5.91 3.35 5.19
C THR A 198 -4.87 2.29 4.84
N PRO A 199 -5.11 1.00 5.15
CA PRO A 199 -4.27 -0.09 4.64
C PRO A 199 -4.20 -0.16 3.11
N CYS A 200 -5.13 0.50 2.40
CA CYS A 200 -5.16 0.57 0.93
C CYS A 200 -4.45 1.81 0.35
N ALA A 201 -3.72 2.58 1.18
CA ALA A 201 -3.00 3.77 0.74
C ALA A 201 -2.05 3.50 -0.44
N ILE A 202 -1.39 2.33 -0.44
CA ILE A 202 -0.47 1.94 -1.51
C ILE A 202 -1.18 1.79 -2.86
N TYR A 203 -2.39 1.21 -2.86
CA TYR A 203 -3.20 1.09 -4.08
C TYR A 203 -3.62 2.45 -4.61
N PHE A 204 -4.00 3.36 -3.71
CA PHE A 204 -4.31 4.74 -4.07
C PHE A 204 -3.12 5.45 -4.71
N SER A 205 -1.95 5.41 -4.07
CA SER A 205 -0.73 6.02 -4.62
C SER A 205 -0.32 5.40 -5.96
N MET A 206 -0.41 4.07 -6.09
CA MET A 206 -0.15 3.38 -7.35
C MET A 206 -1.12 3.81 -8.46
N GLY A 207 -2.42 3.89 -8.18
CA GLY A 207 -3.41 4.36 -9.15
C GLY A 207 -3.12 5.77 -9.62
N ARG A 208 -2.82 6.67 -8.69
CA ARG A 208 -2.43 8.06 -8.98
C ARG A 208 -1.19 8.12 -9.87
N TRP A 209 -0.14 7.41 -9.49
CA TRP A 209 1.10 7.31 -10.27
C TRP A 209 0.88 6.76 -11.67
N CYS A 210 0.13 5.65 -11.81
CA CYS A 210 -0.18 5.06 -13.11
C CYS A 210 -0.91 6.04 -14.04
N PHE A 211 -1.88 6.81 -13.52
CA PHE A 211 -2.59 7.78 -14.35
C PHE A 211 -1.67 8.90 -14.84
N LEU A 212 -0.86 9.45 -13.93
CA LEU A 212 0.05 10.56 -14.23
C LEU A 212 1.16 10.13 -15.20
N LEU A 213 1.78 8.97 -14.96
CA LEU A 213 2.80 8.41 -15.84
C LEU A 213 2.23 8.13 -17.23
N ARG A 214 1.05 7.52 -17.30
CA ARG A 214 0.35 7.30 -18.57
C ARG A 214 0.15 8.63 -19.31
N SER A 215 -0.28 9.67 -18.61
CA SER A 215 -0.48 10.99 -19.21
C SER A 215 0.81 11.55 -19.80
N VAL A 216 1.94 11.42 -19.10
CA VAL A 216 3.26 11.79 -19.63
C VAL A 216 3.60 11.01 -20.90
N CYS A 217 3.38 9.69 -20.93
CA CYS A 217 3.64 8.86 -22.12
C CYS A 217 2.77 9.24 -23.33
N PHE A 218 1.56 9.77 -23.11
CA PHE A 218 0.70 10.28 -24.19
C PHE A 218 0.91 11.77 -24.49
N SER A 219 1.73 12.46 -23.70
CA SER A 219 2.09 13.85 -23.97
C SER A 219 3.07 13.93 -25.14
N ARG A 220 3.01 15.03 -25.89
CA ARG A 220 4.01 15.32 -26.95
C ARG A 220 5.22 16.09 -26.43
N SER A 221 5.28 16.31 -25.13
CA SER A 221 6.34 17.11 -24.51
C SER A 221 7.61 16.29 -24.40
N GLU A 222 8.75 16.93 -24.61
CA GLU A 222 10.04 16.31 -24.32
C GLU A 222 10.17 16.13 -22.80
N VAL A 223 10.46 14.90 -22.37
CA VAL A 223 10.51 14.55 -20.95
C VAL A 223 11.98 14.48 -20.51
N PRO A 224 12.41 15.29 -19.54
CA PRO A 224 13.81 15.31 -19.11
C PRO A 224 14.27 13.94 -18.56
N PRO A 225 15.51 13.51 -18.80
CA PRO A 225 16.05 12.26 -18.24
C PRO A 225 15.96 12.16 -16.71
N ALA A 226 16.08 13.30 -16.02
CA ALA A 226 15.95 13.39 -14.57
C ALA A 226 14.55 12.96 -14.07
N PHE A 227 13.50 13.23 -14.85
CA PHE A 227 12.15 12.79 -14.53
C PHE A 227 12.05 11.26 -14.55
N TRP A 228 12.56 10.61 -15.59
CA TRP A 228 12.54 9.14 -15.68
C TRP A 228 13.29 8.47 -14.54
N LYS A 229 14.45 9.04 -14.14
CA LYS A 229 15.18 8.59 -12.96
C LYS A 229 14.32 8.69 -11.68
N GLN A 230 13.55 9.77 -11.53
CA GLN A 230 12.63 9.93 -10.41
C GLN A 230 11.47 8.93 -10.47
N GLN A 231 10.89 8.69 -11.66
CA GLN A 231 9.82 7.70 -11.84
C GLN A 231 10.30 6.27 -11.55
N LYS A 232 11.56 5.94 -11.87
CA LYS A 232 12.18 4.68 -11.49
C LYS A 232 12.28 4.53 -9.97
N SER A 233 12.71 5.57 -9.27
CA SER A 233 12.75 5.58 -7.80
C SER A 233 11.36 5.39 -7.18
N LEU A 234 10.34 6.07 -7.72
CA LEU A 234 8.94 5.90 -7.28
C LEU A 234 8.44 4.47 -7.53
N LEU A 235 8.74 3.91 -8.70
CA LEU A 235 8.39 2.52 -9.03
C LEU A 235 9.02 1.53 -8.06
N GLU A 236 10.31 1.69 -7.74
CA GLU A 236 11.01 0.83 -6.78
C GLU A 236 10.41 0.95 -5.38
N GLN A 237 10.02 2.16 -4.96
CA GLN A 237 9.33 2.36 -3.70
C GLN A 237 7.97 1.68 -3.68
N ILE A 238 7.15 1.84 -4.73
CA ILE A 238 5.86 1.15 -4.88
C ILE A 238 6.05 -0.36 -4.80
N GLN A 239 7.04 -0.92 -5.52
CA GLN A 239 7.34 -2.35 -5.48
C GLN A 239 7.73 -2.83 -4.08
N ASN A 240 8.59 -2.09 -3.40
CA ASN A 240 9.04 -2.41 -2.04
C ASN A 240 7.87 -2.38 -1.05
N ASP A 241 6.99 -1.39 -1.16
CA ASP A 241 5.85 -1.26 -0.26
C ASP A 241 4.82 -2.38 -0.51
N PHE A 242 4.61 -2.79 -1.76
CA PHE A 242 3.79 -3.98 -2.06
C PHE A 242 4.43 -5.27 -1.55
N GLY A 243 5.76 -5.39 -1.63
CA GLY A 243 6.50 -6.53 -1.09
C GLY A 243 6.38 -6.65 0.43
N LYS A 244 6.49 -5.54 1.15
CA LYS A 244 6.29 -5.49 2.61
C LYS A 244 4.87 -5.85 3.03
N SER A 245 3.89 -5.45 2.21
CA SER A 245 2.48 -5.69 2.48
C SER A 245 1.94 -6.98 1.86
N ALA A 246 2.77 -7.81 1.21
CA ALA A 246 2.31 -9.03 0.53
C ALA A 246 1.65 -10.04 1.48
N GLU A 247 2.06 -10.07 2.75
CA GLU A 247 1.41 -10.87 3.79
C GLU A 247 0.00 -10.35 4.16
N GLU A 248 -0.21 -9.04 4.04
CA GLU A 248 -1.47 -8.35 4.38
C GLU A 248 -2.38 -8.14 3.16
N ILE A 249 -1.88 -8.22 1.93
CA ILE A 249 -2.60 -7.82 0.72
C ILE A 249 -2.97 -9.03 -0.17
N GLY A 250 -2.39 -10.21 0.09
CA GLY A 250 -2.76 -11.46 -0.56
C GLY A 250 -2.20 -11.60 -1.99
N ALA A 251 -2.87 -12.42 -2.81
CA ALA A 251 -2.40 -12.81 -4.15
C ALA A 251 -2.21 -11.63 -5.11
N ASP A 252 -2.97 -10.54 -4.93
CA ASP A 252 -2.93 -9.36 -5.78
C ASP A 252 -1.57 -8.65 -5.74
N ALA A 253 -0.89 -8.66 -4.59
CA ALA A 253 0.44 -8.06 -4.46
C ALA A 253 1.45 -8.72 -5.41
N ARG A 254 1.40 -10.04 -5.58
CA ARG A 254 2.29 -10.77 -6.51
C ARG A 254 2.05 -10.36 -7.96
N ILE A 255 0.78 -10.32 -8.37
CA ILE A 255 0.39 -9.93 -9.74
C ILE A 255 0.86 -8.49 -10.00
N VAL A 256 0.63 -7.57 -9.06
CA VAL A 256 1.07 -6.18 -9.17
C VAL A 256 2.60 -6.11 -9.28
N THR A 257 3.34 -6.76 -8.39
CA THR A 257 4.81 -6.76 -8.41
C THR A 257 5.37 -7.29 -9.74
N ASP A 258 4.80 -8.37 -10.27
CA ASP A 258 5.23 -8.93 -11.56
C ASP A 258 4.93 -7.96 -12.73
N ARG A 259 3.78 -7.30 -12.73
CA ARG A 259 3.46 -6.29 -13.75
C ARG A 259 4.36 -5.06 -13.65
N LEU A 260 4.67 -4.61 -12.44
CA LEU A 260 5.59 -3.49 -12.21
C LEU A 260 7.02 -3.83 -12.65
N ARG A 261 7.43 -5.10 -12.61
CA ARG A 261 8.73 -5.54 -13.15
C ARG A 261 8.83 -5.29 -14.66
N ASN A 262 7.74 -5.53 -15.40
CA ASN A 262 7.70 -5.24 -16.85
C ASN A 262 7.74 -3.74 -17.14
N VAL A 263 7.15 -2.91 -16.28
CA VAL A 263 7.27 -1.44 -16.42
C VAL A 263 8.71 -1.01 -16.17
N LYS A 264 9.39 -1.63 -15.19
CA LYS A 264 10.78 -1.34 -14.88
C LYS A 264 11.69 -1.58 -16.08
N SER A 265 11.53 -2.71 -16.79
CA SER A 265 12.37 -2.99 -17.97
C SER A 265 12.19 -1.93 -19.06
N VAL A 266 10.95 -1.49 -19.31
CA VAL A 266 10.67 -0.44 -20.31
C VAL A 266 11.23 0.92 -19.90
N LEU A 267 11.35 1.21 -18.60
CA LEU A 267 11.98 2.45 -18.11
C LEU A 267 13.52 2.38 -18.09
N GLU A 268 14.09 1.20 -18.32
CA GLU A 268 15.55 0.99 -18.38
C GLU A 268 16.10 1.01 -19.80
N ASP A 269 15.25 0.81 -20.80
CA ASP A 269 15.54 0.95 -22.24
C ASP A 269 15.57 2.42 -22.68
#